data_AF-A0A1Q7Q1F5-F1
#
_entry.id   AF-A0A1Q7Q1F5-F1
#
_cell.length_a   1.000
_cell.length_b   1.000
_cell.length_c   1.000
_cell.angle_alpha   90.00
_cell.angle_beta   90.00
_cell.angle_gamma   90.00
#
_symmetry.space_group_name_H-M   'P 1'
#
loop_
_entity.id
_entity.type
_entity.pdbx_description
1 polymer ?
#
loop_
_entity_poly.entity_id
_entity_poly.type
_entity_poly.pdbx_seq_one_letter_code
_entity_poly.pdbx_strand_id
1 'polypeptide(L)'
;MPSTDPMYIPNQYDQYPGDIRNATVTFVNRDASNAVLCVASVGLVSSSDTTVGTATCTSTPLTASSTAGGSQYTIGIIVGGFYTRNMSVDDQVINVYIPLSNFITGGGYLVNSSSSGLYPGASGQRTNFGFNVKYNKSGTNLQGNINVIVRNNGRVYQIKGNSMTSLVVNYCPLPGEPGYQISGCNTPVSPCTGNASATCPIAATFNGKASIQDITDPVNPISIDGNATLQVTMTDYGSPGSFDKIAITVWNKSGGMWFSSNWNTTRTIEQLLDGGDLSVH
;
A
#
# COMPACT_ATOMS: atom_id res chain seq x y z
N MET A 1 17.37 11.31 -31.05
CA MET A 1 18.23 11.82 -29.96
C MET A 1 17.75 11.18 -28.66
N PRO A 2 18.35 10.06 -28.22
CA PRO A 2 18.03 9.53 -26.90
C PRO A 2 18.70 10.42 -25.86
N SER A 3 17.89 11.01 -24.99
CA SER A 3 18.33 11.79 -23.83
C SER A 3 19.02 10.82 -22.86
N THR A 4 20.33 10.97 -22.75
CA THR A 4 21.12 10.43 -21.65
C THR A 4 20.79 11.26 -20.41
N ASP A 5 20.03 10.69 -19.48
CA ASP A 5 19.97 11.17 -18.10
C ASP A 5 21.36 11.00 -17.47
N PRO A 6 22.10 12.08 -17.17
CA PRO A 6 23.47 12.01 -16.73
C PRO A 6 23.60 12.27 -15.22
N MET A 7 22.71 11.74 -14.36
CA MET A 7 22.97 11.75 -12.91
C MET A 7 22.22 10.70 -12.08
N TYR A 8 22.36 9.41 -12.42
CA TYR A 8 22.30 8.34 -11.41
C TYR A 8 23.71 7.79 -11.22
N ILE A 9 24.42 8.29 -10.21
CA ILE A 9 25.72 7.74 -9.84
C ILE A 9 25.48 6.69 -8.73
N PRO A 10 25.73 5.38 -8.96
CA PRO A 10 25.33 4.30 -8.05
C PRO A 10 26.20 4.13 -6.79
N ASN A 11 27.05 5.10 -6.45
CA ASN A 11 28.22 4.89 -5.59
C ASN A 11 28.31 5.80 -4.36
N GLN A 12 27.19 6.34 -3.86
CA GLN A 12 27.17 6.93 -2.52
C GLN A 12 26.31 6.09 -1.57
N TYR A 13 26.73 4.84 -1.34
CA TYR A 13 26.36 4.20 -0.08
C TYR A 13 27.07 4.98 1.02
N ASP A 14 26.27 5.58 1.90
CA ASP A 14 26.77 6.06 3.19
C ASP A 14 27.51 4.89 3.87
N GLN A 15 28.82 5.03 4.08
CA GLN A 15 29.63 3.97 4.71
C GLN A 15 29.27 3.79 6.19
N TYR A 16 28.59 4.76 6.77
CA TYR A 16 28.16 4.76 8.16
C TYR A 16 26.67 5.14 8.23
N PRO A 17 25.77 4.32 7.66
CA PRO A 17 24.35 4.64 7.52
C PRO A 17 23.63 4.80 8.86
N GLY A 18 24.29 4.47 9.98
CA GLY A 18 23.80 4.72 11.33
C GLY A 18 22.54 3.93 11.68
N ASP A 19 21.84 4.42 12.70
CA ASP A 19 20.53 3.91 13.09
C ASP A 19 19.44 4.82 12.54
N ILE A 20 18.70 4.32 11.56
CA ILE A 20 17.69 5.05 10.79
C ILE A 20 16.53 5.55 11.65
N ARG A 21 16.35 5.00 12.86
CA ARG A 21 15.35 5.47 13.82
C ARG A 21 15.61 6.89 14.33
N ASN A 22 16.83 7.40 14.18
CA ASN A 22 17.19 8.79 14.50
C ASN A 22 16.78 9.78 13.40
N ALA A 23 16.17 9.30 12.29
CA ALA A 23 15.56 10.14 11.29
C ALA A 23 14.14 10.57 11.70
N THR A 24 13.76 11.77 11.27
CA THR A 24 12.38 12.26 11.32
C THR A 24 11.90 12.47 9.88
N VAL A 25 10.73 11.94 9.55
CA VAL A 25 10.13 12.08 8.21
C VAL A 25 8.96 13.05 8.28
N THR A 26 9.03 14.13 7.53
CA THR A 26 7.93 15.10 7.37
C THR A 26 7.34 14.94 5.97
N PHE A 27 6.07 14.58 5.90
CA PHE A 27 5.31 14.57 4.65
C PHE A 27 4.75 15.97 4.41
N VAL A 28 4.97 16.53 3.22
CA VAL A 28 4.55 17.88 2.85
C VAL A 28 3.75 17.88 1.55
N ASN A 29 2.84 18.85 1.40
CA ASN A 29 2.22 19.16 0.13
C ASN A 29 3.07 20.21 -0.61
N ARG A 30 3.72 19.81 -1.70
CA ARG A 30 4.57 20.71 -2.51
C ARG A 30 3.75 21.79 -3.21
N ASP A 31 2.51 21.49 -3.58
CA ASP A 31 1.61 22.44 -4.26
C ASP A 31 1.10 23.55 -3.31
N ALA A 32 1.22 23.33 -2.00
CA ALA A 32 0.81 24.27 -0.96
C ALA A 32 2.03 24.85 -0.20
N SER A 33 3.09 25.21 -0.93
CA SER A 33 4.30 25.84 -0.37
C SER A 33 4.94 25.03 0.77
N ASN A 34 5.05 23.70 0.58
CA ASN A 34 5.54 22.74 1.58
C ASN A 34 4.70 22.70 2.89
N ALA A 35 3.39 22.92 2.81
CA ALA A 35 2.50 22.74 3.96
C ALA A 35 2.67 21.32 4.55
N VAL A 36 2.88 21.25 5.87
CA VAL A 36 3.09 19.97 6.57
C VAL A 36 1.78 19.20 6.65
N LEU A 37 1.80 17.95 6.16
CA LEU A 37 0.67 17.03 6.19
C LEU A 37 0.70 16.15 7.44
N CYS A 38 1.88 15.62 7.76
CA CYS A 38 2.18 14.99 9.04
C CYS A 38 3.68 14.79 9.24
N VAL A 39 4.07 14.58 10.49
CA VAL A 39 5.44 14.20 10.89
C VAL A 39 5.37 12.79 11.46
N ALA A 40 6.31 11.93 11.06
CA ALA A 40 6.41 10.55 11.48
C ALA A 40 7.82 10.22 11.99
N SER A 41 7.87 9.43 13.06
CA SER A 41 9.08 8.71 13.45
C SER A 41 9.34 7.55 12.49
N VAL A 42 10.60 7.17 12.34
CA VAL A 42 10.99 5.98 11.56
C VAL A 42 11.00 4.75 12.45
N GLY A 43 10.26 3.71 12.06
CA GLY A 43 10.33 2.38 12.63
C GLY A 43 11.09 1.43 11.73
N LEU A 44 11.78 0.42 12.29
CA LEU A 44 12.58 -0.51 11.49
C LEU A 44 11.71 -1.40 10.59
N VAL A 45 12.29 -1.79 9.44
CA VAL A 45 11.76 -2.84 8.57
C VAL A 45 12.04 -4.22 9.17
N SER A 46 13.27 -4.41 9.67
CA SER A 46 13.70 -5.63 10.35
C SER A 46 14.46 -5.25 11.62
N SER A 47 14.30 -6.04 12.68
CA SER A 47 15.10 -5.85 13.90
C SER A 47 16.60 -6.15 13.70
N SER A 48 16.96 -6.87 12.64
CA SER A 48 18.35 -7.21 12.31
C SER A 48 19.07 -6.17 11.46
N ASP A 49 18.35 -5.17 10.94
CA ASP A 49 18.90 -4.14 10.07
C ASP A 49 18.44 -2.76 10.55
N THR A 50 19.36 -2.06 11.23
CA THR A 50 19.09 -0.72 11.76
C THR A 50 19.17 0.37 10.70
N THR A 51 19.54 0.04 9.46
CA THR A 51 19.77 1.02 8.39
C THR A 51 18.54 1.24 7.53
N VAL A 52 17.53 0.35 7.63
CA VAL A 52 16.31 0.39 6.82
C VAL A 52 15.07 0.51 7.71
N GLY A 53 14.25 1.52 7.43
CA GLY A 53 13.04 1.80 8.17
C GLY A 53 11.91 2.32 7.31
N THR A 54 10.72 2.35 7.89
CA THR A 54 9.49 2.93 7.33
C THR A 54 8.99 4.05 8.21
N ALA A 55 8.46 5.10 7.59
CA ALA A 55 7.71 6.14 8.27
C ALA A 55 6.27 6.13 7.77
N THR A 56 5.31 6.22 8.70
CA THR A 56 3.89 6.26 8.35
C THR A 56 3.17 7.14 9.36
N CYS A 57 2.32 8.02 8.84
CA CYS A 57 1.43 8.84 9.65
C CYS A 57 0.08 9.00 8.96
N THR A 58 -0.95 9.31 9.74
CA THR A 58 -2.22 9.76 9.21
C THR A 58 -2.13 11.28 9.03
N SER A 59 -2.30 11.75 7.80
CA SER A 59 -2.22 13.17 7.48
C SER A 59 -3.47 13.93 7.89
N THR A 60 -3.39 15.25 7.85
CA THR A 60 -4.57 16.09 7.64
C THR A 60 -5.31 15.62 6.36
N PRO A 61 -6.65 15.52 6.37
CA PRO A 61 -7.39 15.08 5.19
C PRO A 61 -7.15 16.00 4.00
N LEU A 62 -6.68 15.42 2.89
CA LEU A 62 -6.66 16.07 1.58
C LEU A 62 -8.07 15.99 0.97
N THR A 63 -8.49 17.03 0.26
CA THR A 63 -9.87 17.15 -0.24
C THR A 63 -9.94 17.00 -1.75
N ALA A 64 -10.85 16.15 -2.22
CA ALA A 64 -11.14 16.04 -3.64
C ALA A 64 -12.06 17.18 -4.11
N SER A 65 -11.78 17.75 -5.29
CA SER A 65 -12.68 18.68 -5.97
C SER A 65 -13.86 17.94 -6.58
N SER A 66 -15.08 18.33 -6.22
CA SER A 66 -16.31 17.74 -6.78
C SER A 66 -16.56 18.10 -8.22
N THR A 67 -16.04 19.24 -8.67
CA THR A 67 -16.22 19.70 -10.05
C THR A 67 -15.25 19.02 -11.01
N ALA A 68 -14.10 18.55 -10.53
CA ALA A 68 -13.07 17.90 -11.35
C ALA A 68 -13.02 16.37 -11.19
N GLY A 69 -13.93 15.78 -10.41
CA GLY A 69 -13.96 14.34 -10.14
C GLY A 69 -12.82 13.83 -9.24
N GLY A 70 -11.96 14.72 -8.74
CA GLY A 70 -10.78 14.45 -7.92
C GLY A 70 -9.86 15.66 -7.79
N SER A 71 -8.86 15.56 -6.93
CA SER A 71 -7.75 16.51 -6.76
C SER A 71 -6.43 15.75 -6.83
N GLN A 72 -5.47 16.30 -7.57
CA GLN A 72 -4.11 15.76 -7.62
C GLN A 72 -3.24 16.56 -6.65
N TYR A 73 -2.31 15.88 -5.99
CA TYR A 73 -1.40 16.47 -5.00
C TYR A 73 0.01 15.95 -5.20
N THR A 74 0.98 16.86 -5.25
CA THR A 74 2.40 16.54 -5.22
C THR A 74 2.85 16.44 -3.76
N ILE A 75 3.08 15.21 -3.29
CA ILE A 75 3.52 14.91 -1.94
C ILE A 75 5.03 14.79 -1.91
N GLY A 76 5.67 15.59 -1.07
CA GLY A 76 7.09 15.50 -0.82
C GLY A 76 7.42 14.86 0.52
N ILE A 77 8.65 14.39 0.63
CA ILE A 77 9.23 13.88 1.87
C ILE A 77 10.44 14.75 2.23
N ILE A 78 10.46 15.25 3.46
CA ILE A 78 11.61 15.93 4.07
C ILE A 78 12.12 15.08 5.21
N VAL A 79 13.34 14.57 5.09
CA VAL A 79 14.04 13.80 6.12
C VAL A 79 14.98 14.71 6.89
N GLY A 80 14.83 14.71 8.22
CA GLY A 80 15.67 15.43 9.17
C GLY A 80 16.14 14.54 10.33
N GLY A 81 16.60 15.16 11.42
CA GLY A 81 17.17 14.46 12.57
C GLY A 81 18.67 14.25 12.38
N PHE A 82 19.13 13.01 12.48
CA PHE A 82 20.53 12.64 12.23
C PHE A 82 20.84 12.47 10.73
N TYR A 83 19.83 12.64 9.89
CA TYR A 83 19.86 12.47 8.45
C TYR A 83 19.39 13.75 7.78
N THR A 84 19.70 13.90 6.48
CA THR A 84 19.19 14.99 5.66
C THR A 84 18.82 14.48 4.28
N ARG A 85 17.59 14.73 3.85
CA ARG A 85 17.14 14.47 2.47
C ARG A 85 15.90 15.29 2.16
N ASN A 86 15.92 16.01 1.04
CA ASN A 86 14.77 16.75 0.52
C ASN A 86 14.99 16.95 -0.99
N MET A 87 14.66 15.94 -1.79
CA MET A 87 14.95 15.92 -3.22
C MET A 87 13.65 15.73 -4.00
N SER A 88 13.48 16.48 -5.10
CA SER A 88 12.27 16.39 -5.94
C SER A 88 12.08 15.03 -6.61
N VAL A 89 13.15 14.23 -6.75
CA VAL A 89 13.06 12.85 -7.25
C VAL A 89 12.30 11.90 -6.33
N ASP A 90 12.15 12.25 -5.05
CA ASP A 90 11.37 11.48 -4.07
C ASP A 90 9.91 11.94 -4.02
N ASP A 91 9.57 13.07 -4.65
CA ASP A 91 8.20 13.59 -4.66
C ASP A 91 7.29 12.65 -5.46
N GLN A 92 6.07 12.43 -4.96
CA GLN A 92 5.08 11.55 -5.56
C GLN A 92 3.80 12.32 -5.83
N VAL A 93 3.27 12.18 -7.04
CA VAL A 93 1.95 12.69 -7.39
C VAL A 93 0.91 11.66 -6.96
N ILE A 94 0.06 12.03 -6.00
CA ILE A 94 -1.09 11.22 -5.60
C ILE A 94 -2.38 11.87 -6.10
N ASN A 95 -3.42 11.06 -6.28
CA ASN A 95 -4.73 11.55 -6.63
C ASN A 95 -5.72 11.19 -5.51
N VAL A 96 -6.51 12.18 -5.09
CA VAL A 96 -7.55 12.06 -4.07
C VAL A 96 -8.88 12.29 -4.75
N TYR A 97 -9.77 11.31 -4.69
CA TYR A 97 -11.01 11.32 -5.48
C TYR A 97 -12.25 11.43 -4.61
N ILE A 98 -13.34 11.87 -5.21
CA ILE A 98 -14.67 11.69 -4.62
C ILE A 98 -15.09 10.24 -4.85
N PRO A 99 -15.54 9.53 -3.81
CA PRO A 99 -15.97 8.15 -3.95
C PRO A 99 -17.12 7.99 -4.95
N LEU A 100 -17.03 6.96 -5.80
CA LEU A 100 -18.17 6.41 -6.54
C LEU A 100 -18.73 5.20 -5.78
N SER A 101 -19.76 4.54 -6.33
CA SER A 101 -20.35 3.31 -5.76
C SER A 101 -19.45 2.08 -5.91
N ASN A 102 -18.13 2.25 -5.75
CA ASN A 102 -17.14 1.22 -6.00
C ASN A 102 -17.17 0.15 -4.91
N PHE A 103 -17.01 -1.10 -5.31
CA PHE A 103 -16.93 -2.27 -4.45
C PHE A 103 -15.76 -3.15 -4.86
N ILE A 104 -14.89 -3.47 -3.92
CA ILE A 104 -13.84 -4.46 -4.10
C ILE A 104 -14.10 -5.66 -3.21
N THR A 105 -13.80 -6.83 -3.74
CA THR A 105 -13.74 -8.07 -2.97
C THR A 105 -12.63 -8.93 -3.50
N GLY A 106 -12.17 -9.86 -2.67
CA GLY A 106 -11.16 -10.79 -3.11
C GLY A 106 -10.81 -11.74 -1.99
N GLY A 107 -10.27 -12.88 -2.37
CA GLY A 107 -9.85 -13.90 -1.44
C GLY A 107 -8.88 -14.85 -2.11
N GLY A 108 -7.92 -15.33 -1.33
CA GLY A 108 -6.87 -16.15 -1.89
C GLY A 108 -5.70 -16.33 -0.94
N TYR A 109 -4.56 -16.66 -1.54
CA TYR A 109 -3.30 -16.71 -0.84
C TYR A 109 -2.12 -16.35 -1.73
N LEU A 110 -1.05 -15.96 -1.06
CA LEU A 110 0.28 -15.77 -1.59
C LEU A 110 1.18 -16.84 -0.99
N VAL A 111 2.15 -17.35 -1.75
CA VAL A 111 3.28 -18.12 -1.24
C VAL A 111 4.42 -17.15 -0.99
N ASN A 112 4.82 -17.02 0.27
CA ASN A 112 5.80 -16.02 0.67
C ASN A 112 7.17 -16.34 0.06
N SER A 113 7.76 -15.37 -0.63
CA SER A 113 9.11 -15.47 -1.21
C SER A 113 10.03 -14.37 -0.66
N SER A 114 9.55 -13.13 -0.65
CA SER A 114 10.28 -11.95 -0.19
C SER A 114 9.50 -11.15 0.85
N SER A 115 8.78 -11.84 1.75
CA SER A 115 8.07 -11.17 2.85
C SER A 115 9.05 -10.54 3.85
N SER A 116 8.67 -9.39 4.41
CA SER A 116 9.49 -8.63 5.36
C SER A 116 8.62 -8.06 6.50
N GLY A 117 9.22 -7.28 7.39
CA GLY A 117 8.61 -6.77 8.61
C GLY A 117 9.13 -7.48 9.86
N LEU A 118 8.67 -7.02 11.03
CA LEU A 118 8.99 -7.64 12.32
C LEU A 118 8.45 -9.07 12.46
N TYR A 119 7.36 -9.38 11.75
CA TYR A 119 6.72 -10.70 11.71
C TYR A 119 6.44 -11.08 10.26
N PRO A 120 7.48 -11.36 9.45
CA PRO A 120 7.31 -11.68 8.04
C PRO A 120 6.62 -13.04 7.90
N GLY A 121 6.01 -13.29 6.74
CA GLY A 121 5.56 -14.62 6.38
C GLY A 121 6.76 -15.53 6.08
N ALA A 122 6.78 -16.74 6.64
CA ALA A 122 7.86 -17.69 6.38
C ALA A 122 7.90 -18.09 4.91
N SER A 123 9.10 -18.17 4.35
CA SER A 123 9.32 -18.56 2.96
C SER A 123 8.67 -19.91 2.63
N GLY A 124 7.98 -19.99 1.50
CA GLY A 124 7.22 -21.17 1.07
C GLY A 124 5.89 -21.40 1.81
N GLN A 125 5.61 -20.68 2.89
CA GLN A 125 4.31 -20.74 3.57
C GLN A 125 3.29 -19.82 2.92
N ARG A 126 2.01 -20.11 3.15
CA ARG A 126 0.91 -19.31 2.64
C ARG A 126 0.60 -18.13 3.55
N THR A 127 0.44 -16.95 2.95
CA THR A 127 -0.31 -15.83 3.52
C THR A 127 -1.72 -15.85 2.92
N ASN A 128 -2.74 -16.21 3.71
CA ASN A 128 -4.13 -16.20 3.25
C ASN A 128 -4.75 -14.83 3.49
N PHE A 129 -5.65 -14.42 2.62
CA PHE A 129 -6.42 -13.19 2.81
C PHE A 129 -7.84 -13.34 2.30
N GLY A 130 -8.73 -12.50 2.80
CA GLY A 130 -10.07 -12.30 2.28
C GLY A 130 -10.60 -10.94 2.70
N PHE A 131 -11.23 -10.23 1.77
CA PHE A 131 -11.78 -8.91 2.03
C PHE A 131 -13.05 -8.61 1.22
N ASN A 132 -13.81 -7.66 1.74
CA ASN A 132 -14.85 -6.94 1.04
C ASN A 132 -14.79 -5.49 1.53
N VAL A 133 -14.75 -4.53 0.60
CA VAL A 133 -14.71 -3.10 0.92
C VAL A 133 -15.58 -2.35 -0.08
N LYS A 134 -16.52 -1.56 0.40
CA LYS A 134 -17.39 -0.71 -0.41
C LYS A 134 -17.66 0.62 0.25
N TYR A 135 -18.00 1.62 -0.55
CA TYR A 135 -18.68 2.79 -0.03
C TYR A 135 -20.12 2.48 0.36
N ASN A 136 -20.61 3.16 1.39
CA ASN A 136 -22.04 3.19 1.69
C ASN A 136 -22.81 3.88 0.54
N LYS A 137 -24.15 3.79 0.55
CA LYS A 137 -24.99 4.35 -0.52
C LYS A 137 -24.79 5.86 -0.75
N SER A 138 -24.39 6.60 0.29
CA SER A 138 -24.12 8.03 0.19
C SER A 138 -22.71 8.36 -0.28
N GLY A 139 -21.84 7.38 -0.52
CA GLY A 139 -20.45 7.61 -0.95
C GLY A 139 -19.57 8.27 0.11
N THR A 140 -20.02 8.36 1.36
CA THR A 140 -19.33 9.15 2.41
C THR A 140 -18.52 8.31 3.38
N ASN A 141 -18.85 7.04 3.55
CA ASN A 141 -18.16 6.15 4.47
C ASN A 141 -17.81 4.84 3.79
N LEU A 142 -16.62 4.32 4.07
CA LEU A 142 -16.27 2.96 3.72
C LEU A 142 -16.81 1.97 4.75
N GLN A 143 -17.27 0.85 4.24
CA GLN A 143 -17.68 -0.32 5.01
C GLN A 143 -16.94 -1.51 4.44
N GLY A 144 -16.54 -2.42 5.32
CA GLY A 144 -15.82 -3.59 4.87
C GLY A 144 -14.93 -4.17 5.94
N ASN A 145 -14.45 -5.36 5.63
CA ASN A 145 -13.53 -6.07 6.49
C ASN A 145 -12.46 -6.71 5.62
N ILE A 146 -11.28 -6.86 6.19
CA ILE A 146 -10.21 -7.72 5.68
C ILE A 146 -9.72 -8.61 6.81
N ASN A 147 -9.44 -9.86 6.46
CA ASN A 147 -8.78 -10.82 7.31
C ASN A 147 -7.55 -11.36 6.59
N VAL A 148 -6.39 -11.30 7.23
CA VAL A 148 -5.13 -11.85 6.71
C VAL A 148 -4.55 -12.82 7.73
N ILE A 149 -4.08 -13.98 7.26
CA ILE A 149 -3.42 -15.00 8.07
C ILE A 149 -1.98 -15.14 7.60
N VAL A 150 -1.03 -14.79 8.47
CA VAL A 150 0.41 -14.90 8.22
C VAL A 150 0.97 -16.03 9.07
N ARG A 151 1.83 -16.88 8.49
CA ARG A 151 2.45 -18.02 9.19
C ARG A 151 3.95 -17.87 9.22
N ASN A 152 4.55 -18.04 10.39
CA ASN A 152 6.00 -17.99 10.55
C ASN A 152 6.47 -18.81 11.76
N ASN A 153 7.47 -19.68 11.58
CA ASN A 153 8.12 -20.44 12.65
C ASN A 153 7.14 -21.16 13.61
N GLY A 154 6.13 -21.83 13.06
CA GLY A 154 5.10 -22.53 13.84
C GLY A 154 4.06 -21.62 14.49
N ARG A 155 4.17 -20.29 14.32
CA ARG A 155 3.16 -19.32 14.75
C ARG A 155 2.22 -18.93 13.62
N VAL A 156 0.99 -18.61 14.00
CA VAL A 156 -0.05 -18.14 13.10
C VAL A 156 -0.58 -16.81 13.62
N TYR A 157 -0.51 -15.77 12.80
CA TYR A 157 -0.97 -14.44 13.13
C TYR A 157 -2.17 -14.06 12.29
N GLN A 158 -3.17 -13.45 12.93
CA GLN A 158 -4.35 -12.91 12.28
C GLN A 158 -4.33 -11.38 12.33
N ILE A 159 -4.45 -10.76 11.16
CA ILE A 159 -4.66 -9.33 11.00
C ILE A 159 -6.11 -9.11 10.60
N LYS A 160 -6.87 -8.38 11.41
CA LYS A 160 -8.28 -8.05 11.12
C LYS A 160 -8.42 -6.55 10.97
N GLY A 161 -8.74 -6.10 9.76
CA GLY A 161 -9.12 -4.71 9.49
C GLY A 161 -10.64 -4.57 9.39
N ASN A 162 -11.20 -3.63 10.14
CA ASN A 162 -12.64 -3.35 10.20
C ASN A 162 -12.97 -1.85 10.17
N SER A 163 -11.95 -1.00 10.02
CA SER A 163 -12.10 0.45 9.91
C SER A 163 -11.31 0.91 8.69
N MET A 164 -11.97 0.92 7.53
CA MET A 164 -11.36 1.34 6.26
C MET A 164 -11.38 2.86 6.17
N THR A 165 -10.27 3.45 5.77
CA THR A 165 -10.07 4.91 5.76
C THR A 165 -10.06 5.50 4.35
N SER A 166 -9.66 4.73 3.34
CA SER A 166 -9.74 5.15 1.94
C SER A 166 -9.79 3.96 0.98
N LEU A 167 -10.36 4.19 -0.20
CA LEU A 167 -10.38 3.28 -1.33
C LEU A 167 -10.24 4.13 -2.60
N VAL A 168 -9.29 3.77 -3.46
CA VAL A 168 -9.08 4.35 -4.77
C VAL A 168 -9.10 3.24 -5.80
N VAL A 169 -9.72 3.47 -6.96
CA VAL A 169 -9.84 2.52 -8.06
C VAL A 169 -9.41 3.21 -9.37
N ASN A 170 -8.63 2.51 -10.19
CA ASN A 170 -8.13 2.98 -11.49
C ASN A 170 -8.36 1.95 -12.59
N TYR A 171 -8.86 2.40 -13.74
CA TYR A 171 -9.30 1.62 -14.89
C TYR A 171 -8.38 1.80 -16.12
N CYS A 172 -7.07 1.97 -15.92
CA CYS A 172 -6.16 2.26 -17.04
C CYS A 172 -5.94 1.01 -17.92
N PRO A 173 -5.96 1.14 -19.27
CA PRO A 173 -5.44 0.09 -20.14
C PRO A 173 -3.97 -0.18 -19.85
N LEU A 174 -3.48 -1.37 -20.20
CA LEU A 174 -2.06 -1.67 -20.11
C LEU A 174 -1.23 -0.86 -21.14
N PRO A 175 0.07 -0.62 -20.87
CA PRO A 175 0.97 -0.04 -21.87
C PRO A 175 0.94 -0.80 -23.20
N GLY A 176 0.70 -0.10 -24.30
CA GLY A 176 0.58 -0.68 -25.63
C GLY A 176 -0.86 -0.97 -26.09
N GLU A 177 -1.83 -0.93 -25.18
CA GLU A 177 -3.25 -1.02 -25.52
C GLU A 177 -3.80 0.34 -25.99
N PRO A 178 -4.82 0.36 -26.88
CA PRO A 178 -5.50 1.60 -27.26
C PRO A 178 -5.99 2.37 -26.03
N GLY A 179 -5.89 3.70 -26.05
CA GLY A 179 -6.34 4.55 -24.94
C GLY A 179 -5.44 4.50 -23.69
N TYR A 180 -4.26 3.87 -23.76
CA TYR A 180 -3.27 3.90 -22.68
C TYR A 180 -3.00 5.33 -22.21
N GLN A 181 -3.10 5.52 -20.90
CA GLN A 181 -2.74 6.76 -20.22
C GLN A 181 -2.12 6.43 -18.87
N ILE A 182 -1.22 7.30 -18.41
CA ILE A 182 -0.44 7.09 -17.18
C ILE A 182 -1.21 7.61 -15.95
N SER A 183 -2.21 8.46 -16.15
CA SER A 183 -3.02 9.09 -15.11
C SER A 183 -4.44 9.39 -15.63
N GLY A 184 -5.36 9.76 -14.74
CA GLY A 184 -6.73 10.15 -15.13
C GLY A 184 -7.70 9.00 -15.41
N CYS A 185 -7.40 7.78 -14.96
CA CYS A 185 -8.26 6.60 -15.16
C CYS A 185 -9.18 6.28 -13.97
N ASN A 186 -9.63 7.27 -13.22
CA ASN A 186 -10.51 7.05 -12.06
C ASN A 186 -11.96 6.71 -12.43
N THR A 187 -12.30 6.86 -13.71
CA THR A 187 -13.48 6.27 -14.33
C THR A 187 -13.04 5.40 -15.51
N PRO A 188 -13.89 4.47 -15.97
CA PRO A 188 -13.61 3.71 -17.19
C PRO A 188 -13.22 4.61 -18.35
N VAL A 189 -12.11 4.27 -19.01
CA VAL A 189 -11.54 5.01 -20.14
C VAL A 189 -11.47 4.08 -21.34
N SER A 190 -12.03 4.50 -22.47
CA SER A 190 -12.11 3.65 -23.66
C SER A 190 -10.73 3.11 -24.07
N PRO A 191 -10.56 1.78 -24.30
CA PRO A 191 -11.60 0.76 -24.44
C PRO A 191 -12.02 0.08 -23.12
N CYS A 192 -11.41 0.43 -21.99
CA CYS A 192 -11.74 -0.14 -20.70
C CYS A 192 -13.14 0.24 -20.24
N THR A 193 -13.80 -0.74 -19.63
CA THR A 193 -15.15 -0.62 -19.06
C THR A 193 -15.06 -0.65 -17.54
N GLY A 194 -16.20 -0.75 -16.85
CA GLY A 194 -16.24 -1.02 -15.40
C GLY A 194 -15.90 -2.46 -15.03
N ASN A 195 -15.57 -3.33 -15.99
CA ASN A 195 -15.20 -4.72 -15.74
C ASN A 195 -13.72 -4.94 -16.06
N ALA A 196 -13.02 -5.60 -15.14
CA ALA A 196 -11.63 -5.98 -15.33
C ALA A 196 -11.48 -7.04 -16.42
N SER A 197 -10.34 -7.00 -17.11
CA SER A 197 -9.95 -7.98 -18.13
C SER A 197 -8.43 -7.97 -18.32
N ALA A 198 -7.91 -8.92 -19.11
CA ALA A 198 -6.48 -9.05 -19.35
C ALA A 198 -5.81 -7.81 -19.96
N THR A 199 -6.54 -7.03 -20.77
CA THR A 199 -6.04 -5.79 -21.42
C THR A 199 -6.44 -4.52 -20.67
N CYS A 200 -7.51 -4.60 -19.87
CA CYS A 200 -8.04 -3.54 -19.03
C CYS A 200 -8.15 -4.01 -17.59
N PRO A 201 -7.02 -4.22 -16.90
CA PRO A 201 -7.06 -4.56 -15.49
C PRO A 201 -7.53 -3.36 -14.68
N ILE A 202 -8.15 -3.64 -13.55
CA ILE A 202 -8.59 -2.60 -12.61
C ILE A 202 -7.70 -2.67 -11.38
N ALA A 203 -6.97 -1.59 -11.13
CA ALA A 203 -6.16 -1.46 -9.92
C ALA A 203 -6.97 -0.82 -8.80
N ALA A 204 -6.77 -1.27 -7.57
CA ALA A 204 -7.35 -0.67 -6.38
C ALA A 204 -6.35 -0.57 -5.23
N THR A 205 -6.44 0.52 -4.48
CA THR A 205 -5.69 0.70 -3.22
C THR A 205 -6.68 1.04 -2.13
N PHE A 206 -6.65 0.28 -1.03
CA PHE A 206 -7.41 0.63 0.16
C PHE A 206 -6.53 0.66 1.41
N ASN A 207 -6.90 1.55 2.32
CA ASN A 207 -6.21 1.73 3.60
C ASN A 207 -7.22 1.54 4.73
N GLY A 208 -6.71 1.19 5.91
CA GLY A 208 -7.53 1.05 7.10
C GLY A 208 -6.72 0.90 8.38
N LYS A 209 -7.45 0.67 9.46
CA LYS A 209 -6.90 0.25 10.74
C LYS A 209 -7.14 -1.23 10.97
N ALA A 210 -6.20 -1.88 11.65
CA ALA A 210 -6.25 -3.29 11.96
C ALA A 210 -5.93 -3.59 13.43
N SER A 211 -6.40 -4.74 13.87
CA SER A 211 -5.94 -5.44 15.07
C SER A 211 -5.12 -6.66 14.66
N ILE A 212 -4.14 -7.00 15.47
CA ILE A 212 -3.19 -8.08 15.22
C ILE A 212 -3.23 -9.04 16.41
N GLN A 213 -3.43 -10.32 16.15
CA GLN A 213 -3.51 -11.37 17.16
C GLN A 213 -2.59 -12.53 16.80
N ASP A 214 -1.92 -13.12 17.79
CA ASP A 214 -1.38 -14.47 17.70
C ASP A 214 -2.53 -15.45 17.92
N ILE A 215 -2.82 -16.27 16.90
CA ILE A 215 -3.85 -17.30 16.91
C ILE A 215 -3.24 -18.70 16.77
N THR A 216 -1.97 -18.86 17.14
CA THR A 216 -1.28 -20.16 17.13
C THR A 216 -2.05 -21.19 17.97
N ASP A 217 -2.56 -20.76 19.13
CA ASP A 217 -3.62 -21.45 19.84
C ASP A 217 -4.97 -20.75 19.52
N PRO A 218 -5.80 -21.30 18.63
CA PRO A 218 -7.03 -20.65 18.21
C PRO A 218 -8.10 -20.60 19.31
N VAL A 219 -7.99 -21.39 20.38
CA VAL A 219 -8.91 -21.30 21.53
C VAL A 219 -8.47 -20.26 22.56
N ASN A 220 -7.20 -19.84 22.54
CA ASN A 220 -6.67 -18.78 23.39
C ASN A 220 -5.88 -17.70 22.59
N PRO A 221 -6.54 -16.91 21.72
CA PRO A 221 -5.87 -15.85 20.97
C PRO A 221 -5.21 -14.81 21.88
N ILE A 222 -3.99 -14.40 21.53
CA ILE A 222 -3.24 -13.36 22.24
C ILE A 222 -3.23 -12.08 21.41
N SER A 223 -3.71 -10.98 21.97
CA SER A 223 -3.61 -9.67 21.32
C SER A 223 -2.15 -9.22 21.24
N ILE A 224 -1.66 -8.92 20.04
CA ILE A 224 -0.30 -8.40 19.81
C ILE A 224 -0.34 -6.88 19.71
N ASP A 225 -1.23 -6.34 18.87
CA ASP A 225 -1.34 -4.91 18.66
C ASP A 225 -2.74 -4.50 18.23
N GLY A 226 -3.07 -3.23 18.49
CA GLY A 226 -4.33 -2.62 18.10
C GLY A 226 -4.08 -1.25 17.46
N ASN A 227 -5.00 -0.82 16.60
CA ASN A 227 -4.86 0.42 15.83
C ASN A 227 -3.61 0.43 14.92
N ALA A 228 -3.18 -0.76 14.47
CA ALA A 228 -2.19 -0.91 13.42
C ALA A 228 -2.71 -0.26 12.14
N THR A 229 -1.82 0.25 11.29
CA THR A 229 -2.18 0.80 9.98
C THR A 229 -2.03 -0.28 8.93
N LEU A 230 -3.02 -0.40 8.06
CA LEU A 230 -3.08 -1.37 6.97
C LEU A 230 -3.16 -0.62 5.63
N GLN A 231 -2.38 -1.09 4.67
CA GLN A 231 -2.51 -0.73 3.26
C GLN A 231 -2.52 -2.00 2.41
N VAL A 232 -3.43 -2.03 1.44
CA VAL A 232 -3.49 -3.06 0.42
C VAL A 232 -3.53 -2.40 -0.94
N THR A 233 -2.65 -2.83 -1.84
CA THR A 233 -2.74 -2.53 -3.28
C THR A 233 -3.05 -3.82 -4.02
N MET A 234 -3.86 -3.74 -5.05
CA MET A 234 -4.26 -4.88 -5.85
C MET A 234 -4.51 -4.50 -7.30
N THR A 235 -4.38 -5.49 -8.17
CA THR A 235 -4.76 -5.41 -9.57
C THR A 235 -5.58 -6.64 -9.95
N ASP A 236 -6.80 -6.40 -10.39
CA ASP A 236 -7.75 -7.39 -10.92
C ASP A 236 -7.62 -7.43 -12.46
N TYR A 237 -7.37 -8.61 -13.02
CA TYR A 237 -7.24 -8.85 -14.47
C TYR A 237 -8.48 -9.53 -15.06
N GLY A 238 -9.59 -9.53 -14.33
CA GLY A 238 -10.83 -10.20 -14.65
C GLY A 238 -10.76 -11.70 -14.38
N SER A 239 -11.91 -12.35 -14.55
CA SER A 239 -12.01 -13.79 -14.32
C SER A 239 -11.51 -14.61 -15.53
N PRO A 240 -10.76 -15.71 -15.33
CA PRO A 240 -10.26 -16.21 -14.04
C PRO A 240 -9.10 -15.36 -13.50
N GLY A 241 -9.08 -15.05 -12.20
CA GLY A 241 -8.07 -14.24 -11.49
C GLY A 241 -6.64 -14.81 -11.46
N SER A 242 -6.27 -15.62 -12.44
CA SER A 242 -4.95 -16.19 -12.65
C SER A 242 -3.84 -15.17 -12.91
N PHE A 243 -4.20 -13.91 -13.16
CA PHE A 243 -3.24 -12.80 -13.33
C PHE A 243 -3.36 -11.76 -12.22
N ASP A 244 -4.25 -11.97 -11.26
CA ASP A 244 -4.50 -11.02 -10.19
C ASP A 244 -3.29 -10.88 -9.29
N LYS A 245 -3.10 -9.67 -8.79
CA LYS A 245 -1.94 -9.33 -7.96
C LYS A 245 -2.39 -8.57 -6.73
N ILE A 246 -1.69 -8.80 -5.63
CA ILE A 246 -1.94 -8.09 -4.38
C ILE A 246 -0.64 -7.85 -3.61
N ALA A 247 -0.59 -6.72 -2.92
CA ALA A 247 0.40 -6.40 -1.91
C ALA A 247 -0.31 -6.01 -0.62
N ILE A 248 0.15 -6.54 0.51
CA ILE A 248 -0.38 -6.26 1.84
C ILE A 248 0.75 -5.73 2.71
N THR A 249 0.55 -4.54 3.29
CA THR A 249 1.49 -3.93 4.22
C THR A 249 0.77 -3.56 5.52
N VAL A 250 1.40 -3.89 6.65
CA VAL A 250 0.89 -3.59 7.98
C VAL A 250 2.00 -2.93 8.78
N TRP A 251 1.70 -1.77 9.36
CA TRP A 251 2.53 -1.09 10.33
C TRP A 251 1.90 -1.19 11.71
N ASN A 252 2.71 -1.49 12.73
CA ASN A 252 2.25 -1.47 14.12
C ASN A 252 1.89 -0.02 14.54
N LYS A 253 1.22 0.14 15.67
CA LYS A 253 0.80 1.47 16.19
C LYS A 253 1.96 2.44 16.42
N SER A 254 3.18 1.92 16.56
CA SER A 254 4.42 2.69 16.75
C SER A 254 5.10 3.07 15.43
N GLY A 255 4.53 2.70 14.28
CA GLY A 255 5.04 3.03 12.94
C GLY A 255 6.09 2.06 12.39
N GLY A 256 6.47 1.01 13.13
CA GLY A 256 7.35 -0.05 12.63
C GLY A 256 6.61 -0.98 11.66
N MET A 257 7.29 -1.43 10.60
CA MET A 257 6.68 -2.35 9.65
C MET A 257 6.49 -3.72 10.30
N TRP A 258 5.24 -4.07 10.58
CA TRP A 258 4.89 -5.34 11.20
C TRP A 258 4.93 -6.48 10.18
N PHE A 259 4.35 -6.27 9.00
CA PHE A 259 4.34 -7.25 7.90
C PHE A 259 4.33 -6.56 6.53
N SER A 260 5.08 -7.12 5.59
CA SER A 260 5.04 -6.82 4.17
C SER A 260 4.97 -8.14 3.40
N SER A 261 4.02 -8.28 2.47
CA SER A 261 3.84 -9.53 1.72
C SER A 261 4.97 -9.82 0.73
N ASN A 262 5.57 -8.79 0.14
CA ASN A 262 6.65 -8.87 -0.85
C ASN A 262 7.43 -7.54 -0.87
N TRP A 263 8.59 -7.50 -0.23
CA TRP A 263 9.41 -6.30 -0.04
C TRP A 263 10.54 -6.22 -1.05
N ASN A 264 10.61 -5.13 -1.83
CA ASN A 264 11.64 -4.92 -2.85
C ASN A 264 12.82 -4.06 -2.39
N THR A 265 13.08 -4.02 -1.07
CA THR A 265 14.02 -3.12 -0.36
C THR A 265 13.53 -1.70 -0.08
N THR A 266 12.58 -1.17 -0.87
CA THR A 266 12.07 0.21 -0.69
C THR A 266 10.58 0.27 -0.35
N ARG A 267 9.78 -0.68 -0.84
CA ARG A 267 8.34 -0.77 -0.60
C ARG A 267 7.82 -2.20 -0.73
N THR A 268 6.60 -2.43 -0.27
CA THR A 268 5.85 -3.63 -0.63
C THR A 268 5.40 -3.52 -2.08
N ILE A 269 5.65 -4.54 -2.89
CA ILE A 269 5.23 -4.62 -4.29
C ILE A 269 4.20 -5.74 -4.48
N GLU A 270 3.28 -5.54 -5.42
CA GLU A 270 2.29 -6.56 -5.73
C GLU A 270 2.95 -7.85 -6.22
N GLN A 271 2.40 -8.98 -5.78
CA GLN A 271 2.77 -10.29 -6.28
C GLN A 271 1.54 -11.02 -6.81
N LEU A 272 1.77 -11.88 -7.80
CA LEU A 272 0.74 -12.75 -8.37
C LEU A 272 0.12 -13.61 -7.28
N LEU A 273 -1.20 -13.84 -7.36
CA LEU A 273 -1.86 -14.81 -6.50
C LEU A 273 -1.39 -16.23 -6.81
N ASP A 274 -1.01 -16.99 -5.79
CA ASP A 274 -0.77 -18.43 -5.92
C ASP A 274 -2.07 -19.25 -5.87
N GLY A 275 -3.19 -18.57 -5.64
CA GLY A 275 -4.55 -19.10 -5.74
C GLY A 275 -5.57 -18.12 -5.16
N GLY A 276 -6.72 -17.98 -5.81
CA GLY A 276 -7.76 -17.03 -5.43
C GLY A 276 -8.28 -16.24 -6.61
N ASP A 277 -9.04 -15.19 -6.31
CA ASP A 277 -9.64 -14.27 -7.27
C ASP A 277 -9.83 -12.91 -6.58
N LEU A 278 -9.63 -11.83 -7.32
CA LEU A 278 -9.93 -10.47 -6.95
C LEU A 278 -11.01 -9.95 -7.90
N SER A 279 -11.87 -9.07 -7.39
CA SER A 279 -12.91 -8.45 -8.19
C SER A 279 -13.07 -6.99 -7.80
N VAL A 280 -12.99 -6.12 -8.79
CA VAL A 280 -13.26 -4.68 -8.66
C VAL A 280 -14.48 -4.32 -9.50
N HIS A 281 -15.42 -3.61 -8.87
CA HIS A 281 -16.67 -3.11 -9.44
C HIS A 281 -16.85 -1.62 -9.18
#